data_AF-A0A7K0VKR3-F1
#
_entry.id   AF-A0A7K0VKR3-F1
#
_cell.length_a   1.000
_cell.length_b   1.000
_cell.length_c   1.000
_cell.angle_alpha   90.00
_cell.angle_beta   90.00
_cell.angle_gamma   90.00
#
_symmetry.space_group_name_H-M   'P 1'
#
loop_
_entity.id
_entity.type
_entity.pdbx_description
1 polymer ?
#
loop_
_entity_poly.entity_id
_entity_poly.type
_entity_poly.pdbx_seq_one_letter_code
_entity_poly.pdbx_strand_id
1 'polypeptide(L)'
;MSSTNTSPLNASKPSIILDCDPGHDDAIAIVVAALHTNLVGITTVAGNAPLTMTTRNALIMTDLLSLDTPVHSGADRPLVAPPRHAGYVHGESGLDGADLPEPTRGVDGDNAVEFIIETCRSTEGIWLVPVGPLTNIALALRLASDLKHRIAGISLMGGGSFGNRSAAAEFNIWADPEAAAMVYEYGGPLKMAGLDVTHQFQATPDRIAKVSALPGRLAELLADLLHFFSATYMTR
;
A
#
# COMPACT_ATOMS: atom_id res chain seq x y z
N MET A 1 -35.95 -17.93 -26.16
CA MET A 1 -34.66 -18.45 -25.66
C MET A 1 -33.91 -17.26 -25.06
N SER A 2 -34.14 -17.00 -23.77
CA SER A 2 -33.47 -15.94 -23.03
C SER A 2 -32.28 -16.57 -22.31
N SER A 3 -31.08 -16.26 -22.80
CA SER A 3 -29.83 -16.64 -22.16
C SER A 3 -29.66 -15.83 -20.89
N THR A 4 -29.90 -16.45 -19.75
CA THR A 4 -29.50 -15.95 -18.44
C THR A 4 -27.98 -15.82 -18.41
N ASN A 5 -27.50 -14.58 -18.37
CA ASN A 5 -26.11 -14.25 -18.14
C ASN A 5 -25.78 -14.62 -16.69
N THR A 6 -25.29 -15.82 -16.46
CA THR A 6 -24.78 -16.26 -15.16
C THR A 6 -23.48 -15.52 -14.89
N SER A 7 -23.55 -14.43 -14.13
CA SER A 7 -22.38 -13.76 -13.59
C SER A 7 -21.58 -14.78 -12.77
N PRO A 8 -20.33 -15.13 -13.12
CA PRO A 8 -19.50 -15.91 -12.25
C PRO A 8 -18.94 -14.98 -11.16
N LEU A 9 -18.73 -15.53 -9.96
CA LEU A 9 -17.95 -15.01 -8.81
C LEU A 9 -18.79 -14.83 -7.55
N ASN A 10 -19.29 -15.95 -7.04
CA ASN A 10 -19.69 -16.11 -5.65
C ASN A 10 -18.50 -16.62 -4.82
N ALA A 11 -17.34 -15.97 -4.96
CA ALA A 11 -16.21 -16.14 -4.05
C ALA A 11 -16.26 -14.98 -3.06
N SER A 12 -16.28 -15.27 -1.75
CA SER A 12 -16.19 -14.21 -0.73
C SER A 12 -14.93 -13.38 -0.96
N LYS A 13 -15.05 -12.05 -0.89
CA LYS A 13 -13.89 -11.15 -1.02
C LYS A 13 -12.81 -11.56 -0.01
N PRO A 14 -11.52 -11.60 -0.38
CA PRO A 14 -10.46 -11.93 0.55
C PRO A 14 -10.38 -10.87 1.66
N SER A 15 -10.18 -11.29 2.90
CA SER A 15 -9.93 -10.38 4.02
C SER A 15 -8.45 -9.99 4.06
N ILE A 16 -8.16 -8.70 4.03
CA ILE A 16 -6.79 -8.20 3.97
C ILE A 16 -6.48 -7.16 5.03
N ILE A 17 -5.21 -7.08 5.41
CA ILE A 17 -4.62 -5.87 5.99
C ILE A 17 -3.69 -5.27 4.93
N LEU A 18 -3.90 -4.01 4.59
CA LEU A 18 -3.05 -3.25 3.68
C LEU A 18 -2.00 -2.50 4.50
N ASP A 19 -0.72 -2.77 4.28
CA ASP A 19 0.39 -2.06 4.91
C ASP A 19 1.05 -1.15 3.87
N CYS A 20 0.98 0.16 4.04
CA CYS A 20 1.33 1.10 2.97
C CYS A 20 2.08 2.33 3.50
N ASP A 21 2.72 3.07 2.59
CA ASP A 21 3.40 4.32 2.87
C ASP A 21 2.86 5.44 1.96
N PRO A 22 1.57 5.83 2.10
CA PRO A 22 0.82 6.36 0.98
C PRO A 22 1.47 7.46 0.15
N GLY A 23 1.93 7.01 -1.01
CA GLY A 23 2.21 7.78 -2.20
C GLY A 23 1.12 7.64 -3.26
N HIS A 24 1.45 8.04 -4.49
CA HIS A 24 0.51 8.14 -5.61
C HIS A 24 -0.09 6.78 -5.98
N ASP A 25 0.72 5.74 -6.00
CA ASP A 25 0.35 4.37 -6.31
C ASP A 25 -0.35 3.68 -5.13
N ASP A 26 0.06 3.94 -3.88
CA ASP A 26 -0.68 3.48 -2.70
C ASP A 26 -2.10 4.04 -2.64
N ALA A 27 -2.31 5.30 -3.03
CA ALA A 27 -3.66 5.87 -3.11
C ALA A 27 -4.56 5.04 -4.04
N ILE A 28 -4.02 4.57 -5.17
CA ILE A 28 -4.72 3.63 -6.06
C ILE A 28 -4.87 2.25 -5.41
N ALA A 29 -3.86 1.76 -4.69
CA ALA A 29 -3.93 0.48 -3.98
C ALA A 29 -5.05 0.48 -2.92
N ILE A 30 -5.23 1.57 -2.17
CA ILE A 30 -6.31 1.74 -1.19
C ILE A 30 -7.68 1.70 -1.90
N VAL A 31 -7.84 2.39 -3.04
CA VAL A 31 -9.09 2.35 -3.82
C VAL A 31 -9.40 0.92 -4.28
N VAL A 32 -8.41 0.21 -4.83
CA VAL A 32 -8.58 -1.17 -5.29
C VAL A 32 -8.91 -2.12 -4.13
N ALA A 33 -8.22 -1.96 -2.99
CA ALA A 33 -8.48 -2.73 -1.78
C ALA A 33 -9.91 -2.53 -1.29
N ALA A 34 -10.37 -1.29 -1.16
CA ALA A 34 -11.73 -0.96 -0.72
C ALA A 34 -12.81 -1.57 -1.62
N LEU A 35 -12.58 -1.59 -2.94
CA LEU A 35 -13.56 -2.12 -3.90
C LEU A 35 -13.57 -3.65 -3.95
N HIS A 36 -12.41 -4.30 -3.90
CA HIS A 36 -12.27 -5.71 -4.26
C HIS A 36 -11.99 -6.65 -3.09
N THR A 37 -11.77 -6.13 -1.89
CA THR A 37 -11.44 -6.94 -0.70
C THR A 37 -12.39 -6.66 0.47
N ASN A 38 -12.31 -7.49 1.50
CA ASN A 38 -12.77 -7.10 2.83
C ASN A 38 -11.56 -6.45 3.53
N LEU A 39 -11.47 -5.13 3.45
CA LEU A 39 -10.34 -4.37 3.99
C LEU A 39 -10.48 -4.23 5.52
N VAL A 40 -9.81 -5.11 6.25
CA VAL A 40 -9.92 -5.23 7.72
C VAL A 40 -9.22 -4.10 8.43
N GLY A 41 -8.13 -3.59 7.86
CA GLY A 41 -7.37 -2.48 8.41
C GLY A 41 -6.33 -1.97 7.43
N ILE A 42 -5.91 -0.73 7.65
CA ILE A 42 -4.76 -0.12 7.01
C ILE A 42 -3.70 0.13 8.08
N THR A 43 -2.48 -0.29 7.81
CA THR A 43 -1.31 0.08 8.61
C THR A 43 -0.39 0.97 7.79
N THR A 44 0.21 1.96 8.43
CA THR A 44 1.11 2.90 7.75
C THR A 44 2.55 2.73 8.19
N VAL A 45 3.47 2.94 7.26
CA VAL A 45 4.92 2.89 7.50
C VAL A 45 5.60 4.11 6.89
N ALA A 46 6.78 4.47 7.40
CA ALA A 46 7.64 5.45 6.75
C ALA A 46 8.26 4.84 5.47
N GLY A 47 8.26 5.62 4.40
CA GLY A 47 8.78 5.19 3.10
C GLY A 47 8.81 6.36 2.14
N ASN A 48 7.85 6.45 1.22
CA ASN A 48 7.70 7.54 0.27
C ASN A 48 7.82 8.93 0.91
N ALA A 49 7.27 9.08 2.11
CA ALA A 49 7.41 10.24 2.98
C ALA A 49 7.61 9.82 4.46
N PRO A 50 7.91 10.76 5.38
CA PRO A 50 7.90 10.46 6.82
C PRO A 50 6.56 9.88 7.28
N LEU A 51 6.57 9.07 8.34
CA LEU A 51 5.38 8.38 8.84
C LEU A 51 4.20 9.33 9.11
N THR A 52 4.46 10.53 9.62
CA THR A 52 3.41 11.54 9.88
C THR A 52 2.66 11.92 8.61
N MET A 53 3.36 11.98 7.46
CA MET A 53 2.77 12.31 6.17
C MET A 53 2.07 11.10 5.55
N THR A 54 2.71 9.92 5.55
CA THR A 54 2.09 8.70 4.99
C THR A 54 0.82 8.34 5.77
N THR A 55 0.82 8.52 7.08
CA THR A 55 -0.36 8.34 7.94
C THR A 55 -1.46 9.36 7.63
N ARG A 56 -1.10 10.64 7.48
CA ARG A 56 -2.06 11.68 7.08
C ARG A 56 -2.70 11.34 5.72
N ASN A 57 -1.90 10.90 4.76
CA ASN A 57 -2.35 10.54 3.41
C ASN A 57 -3.28 9.31 3.43
N ALA A 58 -3.00 8.31 4.27
CA ALA A 58 -3.90 7.17 4.47
C ALA A 58 -5.28 7.63 4.97
N LEU A 59 -5.32 8.50 5.98
CA LEU A 59 -6.56 9.02 6.54
C LEU A 59 -7.37 9.81 5.50
N ILE A 60 -6.70 10.66 4.70
CA ILE A 60 -7.33 11.39 3.59
C ILE A 60 -7.99 10.42 2.61
N MET A 61 -7.29 9.35 2.24
CA MET A 61 -7.86 8.34 1.33
C MET A 61 -9.04 7.60 1.96
N THR A 62 -9.00 7.29 3.27
CA THR A 62 -10.17 6.71 3.95
C THR A 62 -11.38 7.66 3.95
N ASP A 63 -11.16 8.96 4.13
CA ASP A 63 -12.24 9.95 4.13
C ASP A 63 -12.84 10.15 2.74
N LEU A 64 -11.98 10.27 1.72
CA LEU A 64 -12.41 10.40 0.32
C LEU A 64 -13.21 9.19 -0.16
N LEU A 65 -12.91 8.01 0.37
CA LEU A 65 -13.61 6.76 0.08
C LEU A 65 -14.75 6.45 1.06
N SER A 66 -14.95 7.29 2.08
CA SER A 66 -15.93 7.09 3.15
C SER A 66 -15.81 5.70 3.81
N LEU A 67 -14.58 5.31 4.14
CA LEU A 67 -14.27 4.02 4.76
C LEU A 67 -14.26 4.14 6.29
N ASP A 68 -14.92 3.19 6.94
CA ASP A 68 -14.84 2.98 8.39
C ASP A 68 -13.64 2.08 8.80
N THR A 69 -12.74 1.79 7.85
CA THR A 69 -11.57 0.93 8.08
C THR A 69 -10.61 1.57 9.08
N PRO A 70 -10.17 0.84 10.13
CA PRO A 70 -9.21 1.38 11.09
C PRO A 70 -7.84 1.63 10.44
N VAL A 71 -7.23 2.75 10.80
CA VAL A 71 -5.88 3.15 10.36
C VAL A 71 -4.97 3.17 11.58
N HIS A 72 -3.91 2.37 11.53
CA HIS A 72 -2.90 2.31 12.60
C HIS A 72 -1.54 2.76 12.09
N SER A 73 -0.92 3.73 12.76
CA SER A 73 0.46 4.13 12.42
C SER A 73 1.48 3.12 12.92
N GLY A 74 2.52 2.88 12.14
CA GLY A 74 3.55 1.88 12.43
C GLY A 74 4.94 2.46 12.55
N ALA A 75 5.92 1.79 11.93
CA ALA A 75 7.32 2.13 12.05
C ALA A 75 7.66 3.46 11.35
N ASP A 76 8.37 4.33 12.07
CA ASP A 76 8.83 5.64 11.59
C ASP A 76 10.18 5.59 10.84
N ARG A 77 10.84 4.42 10.87
CA ARG A 77 12.18 4.20 10.30
C ARG A 77 12.39 2.69 10.03
N PRO A 78 13.35 2.33 9.16
CA PRO A 78 13.70 0.93 8.92
C PRO A 78 14.47 0.33 10.11
N LEU A 79 14.63 -1.00 10.13
CA LEU A 79 15.20 -1.73 11.27
C LEU A 79 16.63 -1.31 11.64
N VAL A 80 17.47 -1.00 10.64
CA VAL A 80 18.90 -0.74 10.84
C VAL A 80 19.35 0.58 10.23
N ALA A 81 18.94 0.87 8.99
CA ALA A 81 19.40 2.05 8.27
C ALA A 81 18.78 3.36 8.79
N PRO A 82 19.36 4.53 8.49
CA PRO A 82 18.66 5.80 8.63
C PRO A 82 17.46 5.87 7.66
N PRO A 83 16.35 6.53 8.04
CA PRO A 83 15.19 6.69 7.16
C PRO A 83 15.56 7.48 5.91
N ARG A 84 15.02 7.06 4.77
CA ARG A 84 15.19 7.74 3.47
C ARG A 84 13.85 7.78 2.77
N HIS A 85 13.51 8.94 2.22
CA HIS A 85 12.21 9.20 1.60
C HIS A 85 12.30 9.43 0.09
N ALA A 86 11.18 9.25 -0.60
CA ALA A 86 11.07 9.36 -2.05
C ALA A 86 10.38 10.67 -2.50
N GLY A 87 10.61 11.78 -1.78
CA GLY A 87 10.01 13.08 -2.13
C GLY A 87 10.36 13.60 -3.52
N TYR A 88 11.41 13.06 -4.17
CA TYR A 88 11.73 13.33 -5.57
C TYR A 88 10.76 12.70 -6.58
N VAL A 89 9.94 11.73 -6.17
CA VAL A 89 8.85 11.12 -6.97
C VAL A 89 7.49 11.57 -6.45
N HIS A 90 7.36 11.66 -5.13
CA HIS A 90 6.07 11.81 -4.46
C HIS A 90 5.77 13.21 -3.95
N GLY A 91 6.74 14.14 -4.08
CA GLY A 91 6.66 15.47 -3.48
C GLY A 91 6.90 15.49 -1.97
N GLU A 92 6.87 16.66 -1.35
CA GLU A 92 7.23 16.81 0.07
C GLU A 92 6.18 16.18 1.00
N SER A 93 4.90 16.24 0.64
CA SER A 93 3.83 15.59 1.42
C SER A 93 3.74 14.08 1.19
N GLY A 94 4.47 13.54 0.21
CA GLY A 94 4.30 12.16 -0.25
C GLY A 94 3.11 11.95 -1.20
N LEU A 95 2.21 12.93 -1.35
CA LEU A 95 1.04 12.85 -2.22
C LEU A 95 0.75 14.21 -2.87
N ASP A 96 1.82 14.89 -3.33
CA ASP A 96 1.71 16.21 -3.97
C ASP A 96 0.99 16.14 -5.32
N GLY A 97 0.54 17.29 -5.81
CA GLY A 97 -0.06 17.41 -7.13
C GLY A 97 -1.56 17.56 -7.14
N ALA A 98 -2.24 17.36 -6.01
CA ALA A 98 -3.67 17.61 -5.84
C ALA A 98 -3.97 18.46 -4.59
N ASP A 99 -5.09 19.18 -4.60
CA ASP A 99 -5.60 19.92 -3.43
C ASP A 99 -6.32 18.95 -2.47
N LEU A 100 -5.51 18.25 -1.66
CA LEU A 100 -5.99 17.24 -0.74
C LEU A 100 -6.68 17.88 0.48
N PRO A 101 -7.86 17.37 0.91
CA PRO A 101 -8.49 17.84 2.14
C PRO A 101 -7.65 17.49 3.37
N GLU A 102 -7.94 18.12 4.50
CA GLU A 102 -7.46 17.64 5.79
C GLU A 102 -8.24 16.39 6.24
N PRO A 103 -7.59 15.44 6.94
CA PRO A 103 -8.29 14.35 7.61
C PRO A 103 -9.36 14.86 8.58
N THR A 104 -10.51 14.21 8.55
CA THR A 104 -11.65 14.47 9.44
C THR A 104 -11.53 13.71 10.77
N ARG A 105 -10.62 12.73 10.84
CA ARG A 105 -10.34 11.91 12.03
C ARG A 105 -8.84 11.64 12.22
N GLY A 106 -8.47 11.22 13.43
CA GLY A 106 -7.13 10.71 13.73
C GLY A 106 -7.01 9.21 13.51
N VAL A 107 -5.80 8.68 13.76
CA VAL A 107 -5.54 7.24 13.75
C VAL A 107 -6.31 6.52 14.86
N ASP A 108 -6.66 5.26 14.59
CA ASP A 108 -7.32 4.37 15.55
C ASP A 108 -6.32 3.80 16.57
N GLY A 109 -5.03 3.77 16.22
CA GLY A 109 -3.93 3.46 17.12
C GLY A 109 -2.57 3.79 16.52
N ASP A 110 -1.54 3.81 17.38
CA ASP A 110 -0.16 4.16 17.01
C ASP A 110 0.79 2.95 16.99
N ASN A 111 0.24 1.74 17.09
CA ASN A 111 0.98 0.48 17.08
C ASN A 111 0.45 -0.48 16.01
N ALA A 112 0.79 -0.21 14.74
CA ALA A 112 0.46 -1.09 13.62
C ALA A 112 0.90 -2.55 13.82
N VAL A 113 2.05 -2.77 14.46
CA VAL A 113 2.61 -4.11 14.66
C VAL A 113 1.73 -4.94 15.59
N GLU A 114 1.28 -4.35 16.70
CA GLU A 114 0.34 -5.01 17.62
C GLU A 114 -1.02 -5.25 16.95
N PHE A 115 -1.54 -4.26 16.22
CA PHE A 115 -2.77 -4.42 15.45
C PHE A 115 -2.70 -5.62 14.49
N ILE A 116 -1.64 -5.74 13.70
CA ILE A 116 -1.43 -6.88 12.79
C ILE A 116 -1.46 -8.20 13.55
N ILE A 117 -0.73 -8.29 14.67
CA ILE A 117 -0.64 -9.50 15.49
C ILE A 117 -2.01 -9.90 16.04
N GLU A 118 -2.72 -8.95 16.64
CA GLU A 118 -4.02 -9.18 17.27
C GLU A 118 -5.10 -9.54 16.26
N THR A 119 -5.17 -8.81 15.14
CA THR A 119 -6.12 -9.09 14.07
C THR A 119 -5.89 -10.46 13.45
N CYS A 120 -4.63 -10.83 13.16
CA CYS A 120 -4.31 -12.14 12.58
C CYS A 120 -4.50 -13.31 13.58
N ARG A 121 -4.52 -13.04 14.90
CA ARG A 121 -4.84 -14.05 15.92
C ARG A 121 -6.33 -14.23 16.15
N SER A 122 -7.09 -13.15 16.01
CA SER A 122 -8.54 -13.11 16.23
C SER A 122 -9.35 -13.42 14.97
N THR A 123 -8.74 -13.32 13.79
CA THR A 123 -9.41 -13.52 12.49
C THR A 123 -8.64 -14.52 11.65
N GLU A 124 -9.30 -15.59 11.23
CA GLU A 124 -8.72 -16.57 10.31
C GLU A 124 -8.66 -16.03 8.87
N GLY A 125 -7.66 -16.48 8.12
CA GLY A 125 -7.61 -16.23 6.67
C GLY A 125 -7.17 -14.82 6.27
N ILE A 126 -6.65 -14.01 7.19
CA ILE A 126 -6.09 -12.68 6.87
C ILE A 126 -4.93 -12.83 5.89
N TRP A 127 -5.00 -12.09 4.79
CA TRP A 127 -3.90 -11.94 3.83
C TRP A 127 -3.23 -10.58 4.03
N LEU A 128 -1.91 -10.56 4.25
CA LEU A 128 -1.17 -9.31 4.41
C LEU A 128 -0.77 -8.77 3.03
N VAL A 129 -0.99 -7.49 2.79
CA VAL A 129 -0.68 -6.83 1.53
C VAL A 129 0.21 -5.62 1.80
N PRO A 130 1.53 -5.80 1.99
CA PRO A 130 2.44 -4.67 2.11
C PRO A 130 2.80 -4.11 0.73
N VAL A 131 2.60 -2.81 0.57
CA VAL A 131 2.95 -2.05 -0.64
C VAL A 131 3.98 -0.95 -0.38
N GLY A 132 4.47 -0.84 0.87
CA GLY A 132 5.62 -0.02 1.27
C GLY A 132 6.78 -0.83 1.84
N PRO A 133 7.75 -0.18 2.52
CA PRO A 133 8.83 -0.86 3.25
C PRO A 133 8.31 -1.88 4.27
N LEU A 134 8.95 -3.05 4.34
CA LEU A 134 8.41 -4.23 5.03
C LEU A 134 8.56 -4.23 6.57
N THR A 135 8.89 -3.09 7.17
CA THR A 135 9.28 -2.97 8.58
C THR A 135 8.19 -3.45 9.54
N ASN A 136 6.94 -3.00 9.34
CA ASN A 136 5.81 -3.41 10.18
C ASN A 136 5.59 -4.93 10.12
N ILE A 137 5.62 -5.51 8.91
CA ILE A 137 5.42 -6.94 8.68
C ILE A 137 6.54 -7.76 9.31
N ALA A 138 7.80 -7.34 9.14
CA ALA A 138 8.95 -8.01 9.72
C ALA A 138 8.90 -8.00 11.25
N LEU A 139 8.56 -6.86 11.87
CA LEU A 139 8.40 -6.75 13.32
C LEU A 139 7.27 -7.64 13.83
N ALA A 140 6.12 -7.68 13.14
CA ALA A 140 5.00 -8.55 13.51
C ALA A 140 5.40 -10.02 13.49
N LEU A 141 6.03 -10.48 12.41
CA LEU A 141 6.52 -11.87 12.28
C LEU A 141 7.59 -12.21 13.32
N ARG A 142 8.43 -11.24 13.71
CA ARG A 142 9.47 -11.43 14.72
C ARG A 142 8.93 -11.54 16.13
N LEU A 143 7.97 -10.68 16.49
CA LEU A 143 7.35 -10.65 17.81
C LEU A 143 6.34 -11.79 18.00
N ALA A 144 5.69 -12.23 16.92
CA ALA A 144 4.69 -13.29 16.92
C ALA A 144 5.01 -14.34 15.86
N SER A 145 5.97 -15.23 16.14
CA SER A 145 6.38 -16.29 15.22
C SER A 145 5.25 -17.27 14.87
N ASP A 146 4.18 -17.32 15.68
CA ASP A 146 2.98 -18.11 15.38
C ASP A 146 2.21 -17.58 14.16
N LEU A 147 2.38 -16.30 13.78
CA LEU A 147 1.71 -15.70 12.62
C LEU A 147 1.98 -16.44 11.32
N LYS A 148 3.15 -17.04 11.16
CA LYS A 148 3.51 -17.88 10.00
C LYS A 148 2.45 -18.94 9.69
N HIS A 149 1.79 -19.47 10.72
CA HIS A 149 0.79 -20.53 10.61
C HIS A 149 -0.65 -20.01 10.68
N ARG A 150 -0.85 -18.71 10.88
CA ARG A 150 -2.17 -18.07 11.05
C ARG A 150 -2.61 -17.27 9.83
N ILE A 151 -1.69 -16.55 9.21
CA ILE A 151 -2.00 -15.75 8.02
C ILE A 151 -2.20 -16.65 6.80
N ALA A 152 -3.11 -16.26 5.91
CA ALA A 152 -3.33 -16.97 4.66
C ALA A 152 -2.16 -16.80 3.67
N GLY A 153 -1.42 -15.69 3.78
CA GLY A 153 -0.26 -15.39 2.97
C GLY A 153 0.10 -13.92 2.99
N ILE A 154 1.16 -13.59 2.25
CA ILE A 154 1.65 -12.23 2.05
C ILE A 154 1.74 -11.97 0.54
N SER A 155 1.15 -10.87 0.06
CA SER A 155 1.33 -10.36 -1.30
C SER A 155 2.00 -8.99 -1.23
N LEU A 156 3.29 -8.93 -1.52
CA LEU A 156 4.06 -7.69 -1.41
C LEU A 156 4.31 -7.02 -2.77
N MET A 157 4.32 -5.70 -2.79
CA MET A 157 4.92 -4.92 -3.87
C MET A 157 6.35 -4.57 -3.50
N GLY A 158 7.30 -5.05 -4.29
CA GLY A 158 8.71 -4.77 -4.07
C GLY A 158 9.63 -5.72 -4.82
N GLY A 159 10.88 -5.30 -5.00
CA GLY A 159 11.91 -6.07 -5.70
C GLY A 159 11.72 -6.11 -7.22
N GLY A 160 12.55 -6.92 -7.89
CA GLY A 160 12.53 -7.09 -9.34
C GLY A 160 13.87 -7.55 -9.89
N SER A 161 13.94 -7.82 -11.20
CA SER A 161 15.19 -8.14 -11.90
C SER A 161 16.09 -6.92 -12.15
N PHE A 162 15.56 -5.72 -11.92
CA PHE A 162 16.24 -4.43 -12.00
C PHE A 162 15.74 -3.52 -10.86
N GLY A 163 16.46 -2.43 -10.59
CA GLY A 163 16.07 -1.45 -9.56
C GLY A 163 15.56 -0.12 -10.11
N ASN A 164 14.78 0.59 -9.29
CA ASN A 164 14.35 1.98 -9.53
C ASN A 164 15.07 2.97 -8.60
N ARG A 165 15.73 2.47 -7.55
CA ARG A 165 16.48 3.28 -6.56
C ARG A 165 17.98 3.18 -6.75
N SER A 166 18.47 1.98 -7.03
CA SER A 166 19.81 1.73 -7.57
C SER A 166 19.68 0.88 -8.84
N ALA A 167 20.80 0.56 -9.49
CA ALA A 167 20.77 -0.32 -10.65
C ALA A 167 20.13 -1.70 -10.36
N ALA A 168 20.21 -2.18 -9.11
CA ALA A 168 19.78 -3.52 -8.73
C ALA A 168 18.70 -3.56 -7.63
N ALA A 169 18.35 -2.43 -7.02
CA ALA A 169 17.44 -2.40 -5.88
C ALA A 169 16.21 -1.52 -6.16
N GLU A 170 15.05 -2.13 -5.92
CA GLU A 170 13.74 -1.47 -5.85
C GLU A 170 13.58 -0.78 -4.49
N PHE A 171 12.87 0.35 -4.44
CA PHE A 171 12.75 1.25 -3.29
C PHE A 171 12.27 0.57 -2.01
N ASN A 172 11.15 -0.15 -2.00
CA ASN A 172 10.60 -0.75 -0.77
C ASN A 172 11.57 -1.75 -0.14
N ILE A 173 12.21 -2.59 -0.96
CA ILE A 173 13.22 -3.54 -0.49
C ILE A 173 14.51 -2.83 -0.08
N TRP A 174 14.89 -1.77 -0.79
CA TRP A 174 16.09 -0.98 -0.48
C TRP A 174 15.96 -0.13 0.78
N ALA A 175 14.73 0.31 1.11
CA ALA A 175 14.46 1.13 2.27
C ALA A 175 14.67 0.36 3.58
N ASP A 176 14.32 -0.92 3.61
CA ASP A 176 14.55 -1.81 4.77
C ASP A 176 14.91 -3.24 4.30
N PRO A 177 16.16 -3.47 3.84
CA PRO A 177 16.55 -4.77 3.33
C PRO A 177 16.60 -5.84 4.41
N GLU A 178 16.86 -5.47 5.67
CA GLU A 178 16.81 -6.39 6.80
C GLU A 178 15.37 -6.87 7.08
N ALA A 179 14.40 -5.96 7.07
CA ALA A 179 12.99 -6.35 7.18
C ALA A 179 12.55 -7.22 6.01
N ALA A 180 12.98 -6.88 4.79
CA ALA A 180 12.69 -7.69 3.60
C ALA A 180 13.24 -9.11 3.76
N ALA A 181 14.50 -9.29 4.18
CA ALA A 181 15.08 -10.61 4.42
C ALA A 181 14.24 -11.44 5.40
N MET A 182 13.80 -10.83 6.51
CA MET A 182 12.93 -11.50 7.49
C MET A 182 11.59 -11.92 6.90
N VAL A 183 10.97 -11.08 6.07
CA VAL A 183 9.71 -11.41 5.39
C VAL A 183 9.92 -12.51 4.35
N TYR A 184 11.00 -12.51 3.56
CA TYR A 184 11.28 -13.60 2.62
C TYR A 184 11.53 -14.95 3.33
N GLU A 185 12.11 -14.93 4.53
CA GLU A 185 12.42 -16.12 5.32
C GLU A 185 11.23 -16.64 6.15
N TYR A 186 10.08 -15.96 6.16
CA TYR A 186 8.96 -16.33 7.04
C TYR A 186 8.42 -17.74 6.76
N GLY A 187 8.52 -18.21 5.51
CA GLY A 187 8.28 -19.60 5.12
C GLY A 187 6.81 -20.02 4.99
N GLY A 188 5.90 -19.08 4.73
CA GLY A 188 4.52 -19.34 4.28
C GLY A 188 4.28 -18.88 2.83
N PRO A 189 3.02 -18.85 2.36
CA PRO A 189 2.67 -18.39 1.01
C PRO A 189 3.08 -16.93 0.74
N LEU A 190 4.04 -16.72 -0.16
CA LEU A 190 4.56 -15.41 -0.51
C LEU A 190 4.35 -15.13 -1.99
N LYS A 191 3.76 -13.98 -2.33
CA LYS A 191 3.64 -13.48 -3.69
C LYS A 191 4.33 -12.13 -3.79
N MET A 192 5.15 -11.95 -4.81
CA MET A 192 5.88 -10.72 -5.07
C MET A 192 5.41 -10.10 -6.39
N ALA A 193 4.95 -8.85 -6.32
CA ALA A 193 4.70 -8.01 -7.48
C ALA A 193 5.85 -7.01 -7.61
N GLY A 194 6.95 -7.44 -8.25
CA GLY A 194 8.12 -6.62 -8.47
C GLY A 194 8.01 -5.72 -9.71
N LEU A 195 9.07 -4.95 -9.97
CA LEU A 195 9.13 -3.99 -11.08
C LEU A 195 8.91 -4.62 -12.45
N ASP A 196 9.31 -5.89 -12.65
CA ASP A 196 9.04 -6.66 -13.87
C ASP A 196 7.55 -6.73 -14.23
N VAL A 197 6.69 -6.71 -13.21
CA VAL A 197 5.23 -6.73 -13.37
C VAL A 197 4.68 -5.31 -13.33
N THR A 198 5.03 -4.52 -12.31
CA THR A 198 4.38 -3.22 -12.07
C THR A 198 4.70 -2.19 -13.15
N HIS A 199 5.89 -2.23 -13.76
CA HIS A 199 6.25 -1.32 -14.86
C HIS A 199 5.45 -1.56 -16.16
N GLN A 200 4.68 -2.66 -16.26
CA GLN A 200 3.75 -2.88 -17.36
C GLN A 200 2.47 -2.03 -17.24
N PHE A 201 2.21 -1.43 -16.07
CA PHE A 201 0.97 -0.70 -15.76
C PHE A 201 1.18 0.82 -15.61
N GLN A 202 1.76 1.45 -16.62
CA GLN A 202 2.02 2.90 -16.60
C GLN A 202 0.74 3.76 -16.60
N ALA A 203 0.75 4.88 -15.88
CA ALA A 203 -0.30 5.90 -15.93
C ALA A 203 -0.15 6.75 -17.21
N THR A 204 -0.54 6.20 -18.36
CA THR A 204 -0.46 6.90 -19.64
C THR A 204 -1.43 8.08 -19.72
N PRO A 205 -1.18 9.09 -20.58
CA PRO A 205 -2.11 10.19 -20.78
C PRO A 205 -3.55 9.73 -21.08
N ASP A 206 -3.70 8.68 -21.89
CA ASP A 206 -5.01 8.09 -22.20
C ASP A 206 -5.69 7.45 -20.99
N ARG A 207 -4.93 6.86 -20.06
CA ARG A 207 -5.47 6.29 -18.82
C ARG A 207 -5.87 7.41 -17.85
N ILE A 208 -5.04 8.45 -17.73
CA ILE A 208 -5.35 9.60 -16.87
C ILE A 208 -6.60 10.32 -17.39
N ALA A 209 -6.69 10.57 -18.69
CA ALA A 209 -7.88 11.18 -19.31
C ALA A 209 -9.16 10.38 -19.06
N LYS A 210 -9.09 9.04 -19.01
CA LYS A 210 -10.22 8.20 -18.62
C LYS A 210 -10.63 8.39 -17.17
N VAL A 211 -9.66 8.56 -16.26
CA VAL A 211 -9.94 8.88 -14.85
C VAL A 211 -10.56 10.27 -14.73
N SER A 212 -9.99 11.28 -15.39
CA SER A 212 -10.51 12.66 -15.41
C SER A 212 -11.93 12.78 -15.96
N ALA A 213 -12.35 11.87 -16.85
CA ALA A 213 -13.68 11.86 -17.42
C ALA A 213 -14.74 11.25 -16.48
N LEU A 214 -14.33 10.61 -15.39
CA LEU A 214 -15.27 10.07 -14.38
C LEU A 214 -15.79 11.21 -13.50
N PRO A 215 -17.07 11.16 -13.08
CA PRO A 215 -17.62 12.19 -12.21
C PRO A 215 -17.13 12.04 -10.77
N GLY A 216 -16.99 13.17 -10.07
CA GLY A 216 -16.84 13.23 -8.63
C GLY A 216 -15.43 13.54 -8.15
N ARG A 217 -15.35 14.07 -6.93
CA ARG A 217 -14.11 14.61 -6.34
C ARG A 217 -12.96 13.62 -6.29
N LEU A 218 -13.24 12.33 -6.03
CA LEU A 218 -12.20 11.31 -6.00
C LEU A 218 -11.53 11.15 -7.36
N ALA A 219 -12.29 11.16 -8.45
CA ALA A 219 -11.74 11.01 -9.79
C ALA A 219 -10.87 12.21 -10.19
N GLU A 220 -11.34 13.42 -9.87
CA GLU A 220 -10.59 14.67 -10.09
C GLU A 220 -9.24 14.62 -9.35
N LEU A 221 -9.25 14.33 -8.05
CA LEU A 221 -8.03 14.25 -7.25
C LEU A 221 -7.08 13.15 -7.74
N LEU A 222 -7.59 11.95 -8.05
CA LEU A 222 -6.76 10.87 -8.55
C LEU A 222 -6.13 11.21 -9.91
N ALA A 223 -6.84 11.93 -10.79
CA ALA A 223 -6.28 12.38 -12.05
C ALA A 223 -5.13 13.37 -11.85
N ASP A 224 -5.30 14.35 -10.95
CA ASP A 224 -4.27 15.34 -10.61
C ASP A 224 -3.01 14.67 -10.03
N LEU A 225 -3.20 13.72 -9.11
CA LEU A 225 -2.14 12.90 -8.54
C LEU A 225 -1.40 12.10 -9.63
N LEU A 226 -2.11 11.44 -10.54
CA LEU A 226 -1.48 10.69 -11.63
C LEU A 226 -0.76 11.60 -12.62
N HIS A 227 -1.26 12.82 -12.86
CA HIS A 227 -0.56 13.82 -13.66
C HIS A 227 0.78 14.22 -13.05
N PHE A 228 0.80 14.52 -11.75
CA PHE A 228 2.04 14.82 -11.04
C PHE A 228 3.03 13.65 -11.11
N PHE A 229 2.56 12.45 -10.76
CA PHE A 229 3.38 11.25 -10.74
C PHE A 229 3.97 10.93 -12.12
N SER A 230 3.15 10.92 -13.18
CA SER A 230 3.61 10.60 -14.54
C SER A 230 4.66 11.58 -15.06
N ALA A 231 4.57 12.87 -14.72
CA ALA A 231 5.56 13.87 -15.11
C ALA A 231 6.96 13.58 -14.56
N THR A 232 7.07 12.99 -13.37
CA THR A 232 8.36 12.60 -12.77
C THR A 232 9.05 11.45 -13.51
N TYR A 233 8.29 10.61 -14.22
CA TYR A 233 8.82 9.52 -15.05
C TYR A 233 9.17 9.96 -16.47
N MET A 234 8.51 11.00 -17.01
CA MET A 234 8.82 11.53 -18.34
C MET A 234 10.06 12.43 -18.37
N THR A 235 10.50 12.92 -17.21
CA THR A 235 11.64 13.83 -17.05
C THR A 235 12.94 13.12 -16.66
N ARG A 236 12.91 11.79 -16.53
CA ARG A 236 14.07 10.91 -16.29
C ARG A 236 14.44 10.14 -17.55
#